data_AF-A0A7Y6YDS9-F1
#
_entry.id   AF-A0A7Y6YDS9-F1
#
_cell.length_a   1.000
_cell.length_b   1.000
_cell.length_c   1.000
_cell.angle_alpha   90.00
_cell.angle_beta   90.00
_cell.angle_gamma   90.00
#
_symmetry.space_group_name_H-M   'P 1'
#
loop_
_entity.id
_entity.type
_entity.pdbx_description
1 polymer ?
#
loop_
_entity_poly.entity_id
_entity_poly.type
_entity_poly.pdbx_seq_one_letter_code
_entity_poly.pdbx_strand_id
1 'polypeptide(L)'
;MAATKLYILDTNVLLHDPKCLFEFKEQDITIPMTVLEELDDIKDRKKNVAAEARHVIRQIDNILSTATSPEQITKGVKILFQGKEQAHKLGKLSIFPDHELGNRQGFLPSDKNKDNRIINCAIHLQSTLPHRQVILVTKDINMRLKALGAGLKRVEDYRTDQLVSDIDLLPEGHVHLDHPFWQDVENVESYQKEGRTYHKIARSVLPETYPNEYIYDDSKDFAARTSAIEGESVILEDLGYDHLMNQSCWGISPINIQQAFAMQAMLDPDIDLAVLLGAAGSGKTLIALACALEMVIEEQRYNKIIVTRSTPPVAEDIGFLPGTEEEKMTPWLSAINDNLEAMHEADERPQSSVKYAIEKANIQFKSLNF
;
A
#
# COMPACT_ATOMS: atom_id res chain seq x y z
N MET A 1 19.16 26.53 8.62
CA MET A 1 18.65 27.26 7.44
C MET A 1 17.13 27.12 7.44
N ALA A 2 16.37 28.19 7.22
CA ALA A 2 14.93 28.06 7.04
C ALA A 2 14.66 27.30 5.73
N ALA A 3 13.64 26.43 5.69
CA ALA A 3 13.27 25.74 4.47
C ALA A 3 12.98 26.77 3.35
N THR A 4 13.38 26.45 2.12
CA THR A 4 13.29 27.41 1.01
C THR A 4 11.93 27.35 0.32
N LYS A 5 11.24 26.21 0.38
CA LYS A 5 9.91 26.02 -0.20
C LYS A 5 8.82 25.98 0.86
N LEU A 6 7.65 26.52 0.52
CA LEU A 6 6.43 26.47 1.32
C LEU A 6 5.33 25.86 0.44
N TYR A 7 4.86 24.68 0.81
CA TYR A 7 3.82 23.97 0.08
C TYR A 7 2.45 24.28 0.67
N ILE A 8 1.51 24.62 -0.21
CA ILE A 8 0.11 24.89 0.15
C ILE A 8 -0.71 23.72 -0.40
N LEU A 9 -1.34 22.97 0.49
CA LEU A 9 -2.10 21.78 0.11
C LEU A 9 -3.57 22.14 -0.08
N ASP A 10 -4.18 21.53 -1.10
CA ASP A 10 -5.63 21.51 -1.26
C ASP A 10 -6.26 20.31 -0.54
N THR A 11 -7.59 20.28 -0.46
CA THR A 11 -8.33 19.18 0.17
C THR A 11 -8.22 17.88 -0.62
N ASN A 12 -8.18 17.94 -1.96
CA ASN A 12 -8.15 16.76 -2.81
C ASN A 12 -6.84 15.96 -2.68
N VAL A 13 -5.72 16.65 -2.46
CA VAL A 13 -4.40 16.07 -2.19
C VAL A 13 -4.44 15.31 -0.87
N LEU A 14 -4.94 15.95 0.20
CA LEU A 14 -5.06 15.34 1.52
C LEU A 14 -5.99 14.12 1.52
N LEU A 15 -7.11 14.18 0.81
CA LEU A 15 -8.06 13.07 0.72
C LEU A 15 -7.57 11.90 -0.13
N HIS A 16 -6.78 12.17 -1.16
CA HIS A 16 -6.20 11.12 -1.97
C HIS A 16 -5.07 10.40 -1.23
N ASP A 17 -4.29 11.14 -0.44
CA ASP A 17 -3.15 10.59 0.29
C ASP A 17 -3.05 11.26 1.66
N PRO A 18 -3.63 10.66 2.71
CA PRO A 18 -3.52 11.21 4.06
C PRO A 18 -2.08 11.31 4.55
N LYS A 19 -1.18 10.44 4.08
CA LYS A 19 0.23 10.46 4.48
C LYS A 19 1.02 11.58 3.80
N CYS A 20 0.44 12.35 2.87
CA CYS A 20 1.12 13.42 2.15
C CYS A 20 1.81 14.45 3.06
N LEU A 21 1.31 14.65 4.29
CA LEU A 21 1.92 15.55 5.29
C LEU A 21 3.36 15.17 5.65
N PHE A 22 3.77 13.92 5.44
CA PHE A 22 5.11 13.41 5.73
C PHE A 22 6.01 13.37 4.47
N GLU A 23 5.44 13.53 3.27
CA GLU A 23 6.13 13.34 1.99
C GLU A 23 6.96 14.56 1.54
N PHE A 24 6.70 15.73 2.11
CA PHE A 24 7.40 16.97 1.74
C PHE A 24 8.81 17.11 2.35
N LYS A 25 9.31 16.06 3.02
CA LYS A 25 10.65 15.99 3.62
C LYS A 25 10.94 17.23 4.47
N GLU A 26 12.07 17.91 4.25
CA GLU A 26 12.49 19.08 5.05
C GLU A 26 11.69 20.38 4.74
N GLN A 27 10.70 20.35 3.85
CA GLN A 27 9.98 21.54 3.42
C GLN A 27 8.75 21.82 4.29
N ASP A 28 8.41 23.10 4.46
CA ASP A 28 7.26 23.48 5.29
C ASP A 28 5.95 23.37 4.49
N ILE A 29 4.89 23.07 5.21
CA ILE A 29 3.53 22.88 4.72
C ILE A 29 2.62 23.91 5.39
N THR A 30 1.73 24.51 4.60
CA THR A 30 0.63 25.36 5.08
C THR A 30 -0.70 24.83 4.58
N ILE A 31 -1.65 24.65 5.48
CA ILE A 31 -3.03 24.29 5.17
C ILE A 31 -3.92 25.53 5.37
N PRO A 32 -4.61 26.02 4.33
CA PRO A 32 -5.62 27.07 4.49
C PRO A 32 -6.78 26.59 5.38
N MET A 33 -7.37 27.47 6.17
CA MET A 33 -8.50 27.12 7.04
C MET A 33 -9.72 26.62 6.24
N THR A 34 -9.94 27.17 5.04
CA THR A 34 -10.97 26.66 4.09
C THR A 34 -10.80 25.15 3.80
N VAL A 35 -9.58 24.62 3.76
CA VAL A 35 -9.33 23.18 3.55
C VAL A 35 -9.80 22.35 4.75
N LEU A 36 -9.60 22.86 5.97
CA LEU A 36 -10.11 22.19 7.17
C LEU A 36 -11.65 22.18 7.20
N GLU A 37 -12.29 23.27 6.77
CA GLU A 37 -13.75 23.34 6.62
C GLU A 37 -14.27 22.29 5.62
N GLU A 38 -13.58 22.09 4.50
CA GLU A 38 -13.93 21.06 3.51
C GLU A 38 -13.75 19.64 4.07
N LEU A 39 -12.68 19.37 4.81
CA LEU A 39 -12.46 18.07 5.44
C LEU A 39 -13.56 17.74 6.45
N ASP A 40 -13.98 18.72 7.26
CA ASP A 40 -15.09 18.55 8.21
C ASP A 40 -16.43 18.28 7.48
N ASP A 41 -16.75 19.06 6.44
CA ASP A 41 -17.95 18.86 5.61
C ASP A 41 -18.01 17.45 4.97
N ILE A 42 -16.84 16.85 4.72
CA ILE A 42 -16.71 15.52 4.09
C ILE A 42 -16.78 14.39 5.12
N LYS A 43 -16.25 14.58 6.34
CA LYS A 43 -16.24 13.55 7.40
C LYS A 43 -17.65 13.12 7.83
N ASP A 44 -18.63 14.00 7.67
CA ASP A 44 -20.04 13.79 8.08
C ASP A 44 -20.87 13.07 6.99
N ARG A 45 -20.29 12.79 5.82
CA ARG A 45 -20.96 12.10 4.71
C ARG A 45 -20.77 10.57 4.79
N LYS A 46 -21.76 9.79 4.32
CA LYS A 46 -21.69 8.31 4.29
C LYS A 46 -20.99 7.79 3.02
N LYS A 47 -19.65 7.89 2.93
CA LYS A 47 -18.82 7.30 1.85
C LYS A 47 -17.41 6.93 2.37
N ASN A 48 -16.67 6.08 1.65
CA ASN A 48 -15.27 5.73 1.95
C ASN A 48 -14.36 6.96 2.15
N VAL A 49 -14.61 8.04 1.38
CA VAL A 49 -13.91 9.34 1.50
C VAL A 49 -13.99 9.95 2.91
N ALA A 50 -15.03 9.61 3.70
CA ALA A 50 -15.16 10.10 5.08
C ALA A 50 -14.18 9.42 6.05
N ALA A 51 -13.70 8.21 5.75
CA ALA A 51 -12.64 7.56 6.53
C ALA A 51 -11.31 8.28 6.33
N GLU A 52 -10.96 8.58 5.07
CA GLU A 52 -9.76 9.35 4.70
C GLU A 52 -9.75 10.74 5.34
N ALA A 53 -10.86 11.47 5.24
CA ALA A 53 -11.01 12.77 5.89
C ALA A 53 -10.75 12.71 7.41
N ARG A 54 -11.29 11.70 8.11
CA ARG A 54 -11.03 11.50 9.54
C ARG A 54 -9.57 11.16 9.83
N HIS A 55 -8.93 10.39 8.96
CA HIS A 55 -7.52 10.04 9.12
C HIS A 55 -6.63 11.28 9.00
N VAL A 56 -6.85 12.11 7.97
CA VAL A 56 -6.18 13.40 7.77
C VAL A 56 -6.36 14.32 8.98
N ILE A 57 -7.61 14.51 9.44
CA ILE A 57 -7.90 15.38 10.59
C ILE A 57 -7.14 14.91 11.83
N ARG A 58 -7.12 13.59 12.11
CA ARG A 58 -6.35 13.03 13.23
C ARG A 58 -4.85 13.26 13.09
N GLN A 59 -4.29 13.16 11.89
CA GLN A 59 -2.86 13.41 11.68
C GLN A 59 -2.51 14.89 11.87
N ILE A 60 -3.34 15.80 11.35
CA ILE A 60 -3.20 17.24 11.58
C ILE A 60 -3.27 17.52 13.09
N ASP A 61 -4.27 16.97 13.80
CA ASP A 61 -4.43 17.12 15.24
C ASP A 61 -3.22 16.58 16.02
N ASN A 62 -2.73 15.39 15.68
CA ASN A 62 -1.54 14.80 16.29
C ASN A 62 -0.31 15.72 16.15
N ILE A 63 -0.09 16.32 14.97
CA ILE A 63 1.03 17.24 14.76
C ILE A 63 0.81 18.53 15.57
N LEU A 64 -0.37 19.14 15.45
CA LEU A 64 -0.67 20.44 16.06
C LEU A 64 -0.82 20.39 17.58
N SER A 65 -1.16 19.24 18.16
CA SER A 65 -1.28 19.04 19.62
C SER A 65 0.04 19.29 20.37
N THR A 66 1.17 19.25 19.66
CA THR A 66 2.49 19.58 20.21
C THR A 66 2.76 21.09 20.32
N ALA A 67 1.84 21.93 19.80
CA ALA A 67 1.93 23.38 19.91
C ALA A 67 1.67 23.86 21.35
N THR A 68 2.49 24.79 21.81
CA THR A 68 2.37 25.40 23.15
C THR A 68 1.54 26.69 23.15
N SER A 69 1.26 27.27 21.96
CA SER A 69 0.41 28.45 21.81
C SER A 69 -0.25 28.54 20.43
N PRO A 70 -1.35 29.30 20.26
CA PRO A 70 -1.99 29.53 18.96
C PRO A 70 -1.07 30.18 17.92
N GLU A 71 -0.16 31.07 18.35
CA GLU A 71 0.83 31.69 17.46
C GLU A 71 1.83 30.68 16.91
N GLN A 72 2.05 29.56 17.60
CA GLN A 72 2.89 28.48 17.12
C GLN A 72 2.22 27.70 15.98
N ILE A 73 0.89 27.57 15.99
CA ILE A 73 0.12 26.92 14.92
C ILE A 73 0.21 27.71 13.62
N THR A 74 0.14 29.04 13.70
CA THR A 74 0.29 29.93 12.52
C THR A 74 1.74 30.02 12.04
N LYS A 75 2.72 30.03 12.96
CA LYS A 75 4.16 30.04 12.59
C LYS A 75 4.71 28.68 12.13
N GLY A 76 3.99 27.60 12.44
CA GLY A 76 4.36 26.23 12.08
C GLY A 76 4.84 25.40 13.26
N VAL A 77 4.26 24.21 13.38
CA VAL A 77 4.56 23.16 14.34
C VAL A 77 5.42 22.11 13.66
N LYS A 78 6.48 21.63 14.32
CA LYS A 78 7.40 20.67 13.71
C LYS A 78 6.68 19.34 13.47
N ILE A 79 6.81 18.80 12.25
CA ILE A 79 6.27 17.49 11.91
C ILE A 79 7.20 16.44 12.51
N LEU A 80 6.64 15.48 13.26
CA LEU A 80 7.38 14.39 13.88
C LEU A 80 6.85 13.06 13.34
N PHE A 81 7.75 12.18 12.91
CA PHE A 81 7.42 10.82 12.50
C PHE A 81 7.61 9.87 13.69
N GLN A 82 6.67 8.95 13.90
CA GLN A 82 6.78 7.92 14.95
C GLN A 82 7.30 6.62 14.31
N GLY A 83 8.61 6.35 14.44
CA GLY A 83 9.28 5.13 13.93
C GLY A 83 10.75 5.06 14.36
N LYS A 84 11.32 3.85 14.45
CA LYS A 84 12.72 3.60 14.89
C LYS A 84 13.74 4.28 13.96
N GLU A 85 14.61 5.09 14.56
CA GLU A 85 16.00 5.44 14.17
C GLU A 85 16.39 5.90 12.75
N GLN A 86 15.52 6.57 12.00
CA GLN A 86 16.01 7.61 11.08
C GLN A 86 15.25 8.92 11.31
N ALA A 87 15.95 9.88 11.92
CA ALA A 87 15.48 11.24 12.08
C ALA A 87 15.45 11.95 10.71
N HIS A 88 14.48 11.61 9.86
CA HIS A 88 14.17 12.44 8.71
C HIS A 88 13.85 13.84 9.23
N LYS A 89 14.64 14.84 8.80
CA LYS A 89 14.35 16.23 9.11
C LYS A 89 13.08 16.61 8.37
N LEU A 90 11.94 16.52 9.03
CA LEU A 90 10.69 17.01 8.47
C LEU A 90 10.57 18.52 8.70
N GLY A 91 9.82 19.17 7.80
CA GLY A 91 9.48 20.58 7.93
C GLY A 91 8.45 20.84 9.03
N LYS A 92 7.78 21.97 8.92
CA LYS A 92 6.72 22.40 9.83
C LYS A 92 5.36 22.41 9.13
N LEU A 93 4.32 22.05 9.87
CA LEU A 93 2.94 22.22 9.48
C LEU A 93 2.36 23.49 10.11
N SER A 94 1.74 24.35 9.30
CA SER A 94 1.06 25.56 9.75
C SER A 94 -0.38 25.63 9.24
N ILE A 95 -1.26 26.27 9.99
CA ILE A 95 -2.62 26.60 9.55
C ILE A 95 -2.70 28.09 9.24
N PHE A 96 -3.22 28.44 8.06
CA PHE A 96 -3.37 29.83 7.63
C PHE A 96 -4.85 30.26 7.69
N PRO A 97 -5.21 31.34 8.43
CA PRO A 97 -6.57 31.84 8.54
C PRO A 97 -6.97 32.66 7.30
N ASP A 98 -7.27 31.98 6.20
CA ASP A 98 -7.58 32.61 4.91
C ASP A 98 -8.92 33.35 4.88
N HIS A 99 -9.78 33.16 5.89
CA HIS A 99 -10.99 33.97 6.09
C HIS A 99 -10.69 35.44 6.46
N GLU A 100 -9.50 35.73 7.00
CA GLU A 100 -9.07 37.10 7.30
C GLU A 100 -8.61 37.86 6.05
N LEU A 101 -8.40 37.16 4.94
CA LEU A 101 -8.13 37.77 3.65
C LEU A 101 -9.41 38.47 3.17
N GLY A 102 -9.57 39.74 3.54
CA GLY A 102 -10.62 40.59 2.98
C GLY A 102 -10.58 40.58 1.45
N ASN A 103 -11.69 40.96 0.81
CA ASN A 103 -11.82 41.08 -0.66
C ASN A 103 -10.83 42.14 -1.21
N ARG A 104 -9.53 41.84 -1.23
CA ARG A 104 -8.53 42.65 -1.91
C ARG A 104 -8.85 42.59 -3.39
N GLN A 105 -9.15 43.75 -3.97
CA GLN A 105 -9.29 43.92 -5.41
C GLN A 105 -8.00 43.43 -6.09
N GLY A 106 -8.06 42.29 -6.80
CA GLY A 106 -6.96 41.94 -7.72
C GLY A 106 -6.69 40.47 -8.03
N PHE A 107 -7.24 39.49 -7.30
CA PHE A 107 -6.88 38.08 -7.54
C PHE A 107 -8.03 37.25 -8.11
N LEU A 108 -8.89 36.67 -7.27
CA LEU A 108 -10.09 35.94 -7.70
C LEU A 108 -11.28 36.30 -6.79
N PRO A 109 -12.53 36.30 -7.31
CA PRO A 109 -13.72 36.52 -6.49
C PRO A 109 -13.85 35.43 -5.41
N SER A 110 -13.78 35.83 -4.15
CA SER A 110 -13.78 34.97 -2.96
C SER A 110 -15.17 34.57 -2.46
N ASP A 111 -16.23 35.13 -3.03
CA ASP A 111 -17.53 35.17 -2.35
C ASP A 111 -18.27 33.82 -2.28
N LYS A 112 -17.88 32.78 -3.05
CA LYS A 112 -18.51 31.44 -2.96
C LYS A 112 -17.64 30.23 -3.29
N ASN A 113 -16.54 30.39 -4.02
CA ASN A 113 -15.74 29.24 -4.46
C ASN A 113 -14.57 29.03 -3.47
N LYS A 114 -14.54 27.85 -2.83
CA LYS A 114 -13.52 27.46 -1.86
C LYS A 114 -12.13 27.31 -2.51
N ASP A 115 -12.02 26.81 -3.75
CA ASP A 115 -10.76 26.80 -4.54
C ASP A 115 -10.16 28.20 -4.68
N ASN A 116 -11.00 29.22 -4.94
CA ASN A 116 -10.53 30.60 -5.08
C ASN A 116 -9.95 31.13 -3.78
N ARG A 117 -10.46 30.71 -2.61
CA ARG A 117 -9.90 31.07 -1.30
C ARG A 117 -8.51 30.45 -1.11
N ILE A 118 -8.34 29.19 -1.47
CA ILE A 118 -7.05 28.49 -1.43
C ILE A 118 -6.04 29.18 -2.36
N ILE A 119 -6.44 29.54 -3.59
CA ILE A 119 -5.59 30.26 -4.54
C ILE A 119 -5.22 31.65 -4.00
N ASN A 120 -6.18 32.40 -3.44
CA ASN A 120 -5.93 33.70 -2.84
C ASN A 120 -4.98 33.63 -1.64
N CYS A 121 -5.09 32.57 -0.82
CA CYS A 121 -4.12 32.26 0.24
C CYS A 121 -2.71 32.10 -0.32
N ALA A 122 -2.55 31.31 -1.39
CA ALA A 122 -1.25 31.11 -2.02
C ALA A 122 -0.64 32.39 -2.61
N ILE A 123 -1.46 33.22 -3.26
CA ILE A 123 -0.99 34.50 -3.81
C ILE A 123 -0.62 35.48 -2.68
N HIS A 124 -1.39 35.50 -1.59
CA HIS A 124 -1.08 36.32 -0.42
C HIS A 124 0.26 35.91 0.19
N LEU A 125 0.47 34.61 0.43
CA LEU A 125 1.73 34.08 0.97
C LEU A 125 2.90 34.35 0.01
N GLN A 126 2.70 34.24 -1.30
CA GLN A 126 3.72 34.61 -2.28
C GLN A 126 4.14 36.09 -2.16
N SER A 127 3.18 36.98 -1.90
CA SER A 127 3.45 38.42 -1.77
C SER A 127 4.12 38.80 -0.44
N THR A 128 3.81 38.09 0.64
CA THR A 128 4.28 38.39 2.00
C THR A 128 5.58 37.66 2.35
N LEU A 129 5.89 36.55 1.66
CA LEU A 129 7.10 35.75 1.88
C LEU A 129 8.01 35.73 0.64
N PRO A 130 8.60 36.88 0.23
CA PRO A 130 9.41 36.97 -0.98
C PRO A 130 10.68 36.12 -0.96
N HIS A 131 11.14 35.72 0.24
CA HIS A 131 12.30 34.86 0.44
C HIS A 131 11.98 33.37 0.29
N ARG A 132 10.71 32.99 0.14
CA ARG A 132 10.28 31.59 0.02
C ARG A 132 9.66 31.32 -1.33
N GLN A 133 9.81 30.07 -1.75
CA GLN A 133 9.17 29.52 -2.93
C GLN A 133 7.80 28.97 -2.52
N VAL A 134 6.75 29.79 -2.67
CA VAL A 134 5.37 29.38 -2.41
C VAL A 134 4.85 28.56 -3.58
N ILE A 135 4.37 27.35 -3.30
CA ILE A 135 3.95 26.36 -4.28
C ILE A 135 2.58 25.84 -3.88
N LEU A 136 1.57 26.02 -4.73
CA LEU A 136 0.27 25.35 -4.57
C LEU A 136 0.36 23.93 -5.11
N VAL A 137 -0.08 22.95 -4.34
CA VAL A 137 -0.10 21.53 -4.71
C VAL A 137 -1.55 21.11 -4.89
N THR A 138 -1.89 20.64 -6.10
CA THR A 138 -3.27 20.25 -6.43
C THR A 138 -3.30 19.14 -7.46
N LYS A 139 -4.33 18.29 -7.40
CA LYS A 139 -4.65 17.31 -8.46
C LYS A 139 -5.59 17.84 -9.53
N ASP A 140 -6.25 18.99 -9.29
CA ASP A 140 -7.21 19.55 -10.24
C ASP A 140 -6.52 20.44 -11.29
N ILE A 141 -6.67 20.05 -12.56
CA ILE A 141 -6.18 20.80 -13.72
C ILE A 141 -6.79 22.20 -13.75
N ASN A 142 -8.08 22.35 -13.43
CA ASN A 142 -8.77 23.64 -13.45
C ASN A 142 -8.25 24.57 -12.37
N MET A 143 -8.06 24.06 -11.14
CA MET A 143 -7.47 24.82 -10.05
C MET A 143 -6.06 25.30 -10.43
N ARG A 144 -5.26 24.43 -11.05
CA ARG A 144 -3.91 24.78 -11.52
C ARG A 144 -3.91 25.88 -12.57
N LEU A 145 -4.77 25.80 -13.58
CA LEU A 145 -4.90 26.84 -14.61
C LEU A 145 -5.40 28.17 -14.02
N LYS A 146 -6.39 28.14 -13.12
CA LYS A 146 -6.88 29.35 -12.42
C LYS A 146 -5.78 30.01 -11.60
N ALA A 147 -5.01 29.23 -10.84
CA ALA A 147 -3.95 29.74 -9.99
C ALA A 147 -2.84 30.43 -10.80
N LEU A 148 -2.40 29.79 -11.90
CA LEU A 148 -1.45 30.39 -12.84
C LEU A 148 -2.03 31.67 -13.47
N GLY A 149 -3.29 31.64 -13.91
CA GLY A 149 -3.99 32.81 -14.49
C GLY A 149 -4.16 33.97 -13.51
N ALA A 150 -4.28 33.70 -12.21
CA ALA A 150 -4.37 34.70 -11.14
C ALA A 150 -3.01 35.25 -10.69
N GLY A 151 -1.90 34.79 -11.27
CA GLY A 151 -0.56 35.31 -11.01
C GLY A 151 0.26 34.54 -9.96
N LEU A 152 -0.17 33.34 -9.57
CA LEU A 152 0.67 32.46 -8.76
C LEU A 152 1.81 31.91 -9.63
N LYS A 153 3.06 32.07 -9.17
CA LYS A 153 4.25 31.72 -9.98
C LYS A 153 4.49 30.22 -10.09
N ARG A 154 3.96 29.43 -9.14
CA ARG A 154 4.27 27.99 -9.03
C ARG A 154 3.06 27.20 -8.57
N VAL A 155 2.73 26.19 -9.36
CA VAL A 155 1.71 25.20 -9.05
C VAL A 155 2.25 23.85 -9.47
N GLU A 156 2.17 22.86 -8.59
CA GLU A 156 2.65 21.51 -8.82
C GLU A 156 1.49 20.52 -8.77
N ASP A 157 1.55 19.51 -9.64
CA ASP A 157 0.64 18.37 -9.62
C ASP A 157 1.08 17.43 -8.50
N TYR A 158 0.15 16.98 -7.65
CA TYR A 158 0.49 16.04 -6.59
C TYR A 158 0.64 14.64 -7.18
N ARG A 159 1.88 14.28 -7.51
CA ARG A 159 2.23 12.95 -7.97
C ARG A 159 2.88 12.18 -6.83
N THR A 160 2.06 11.43 -6.11
CA THR A 160 2.54 10.29 -5.29
C THR A 160 2.90 9.14 -6.23
N ASP A 161 3.79 9.35 -7.20
CA ASP A 161 4.44 8.24 -7.90
C ASP A 161 5.44 7.52 -6.97
N GLN A 162 5.19 7.57 -5.65
CA GLN A 162 5.66 6.56 -4.74
C GLN A 162 4.69 5.38 -4.85
N LEU A 163 5.03 4.48 -5.77
CA LEU A 163 5.19 3.07 -5.38
C LEU A 163 5.69 3.07 -3.93
N VAL A 164 4.95 2.46 -2.99
CA VAL A 164 5.31 2.27 -1.57
C VAL A 164 6.76 2.69 -1.33
N SER A 165 6.99 3.91 -0.83
CA SER A 165 8.33 4.55 -0.82
C SER A 165 9.37 3.68 -0.15
N ASP A 166 8.90 2.83 0.75
CA ASP A 166 9.71 1.87 1.44
C ASP A 166 9.12 0.46 1.28
N ILE A 167 9.20 -0.11 0.07
CA ILE A 167 9.10 -1.58 -0.09
C ILE A 167 10.09 -2.26 0.89
N ASP A 168 11.23 -1.61 1.14
CA ASP A 168 12.25 -2.01 2.11
C ASP A 168 11.78 -1.97 3.58
N LEU A 169 10.65 -1.31 3.90
CA LEU A 169 10.02 -1.35 5.24
C LEU A 169 8.96 -2.44 5.36
N LEU A 170 8.55 -3.08 4.27
CA LEU A 170 7.69 -4.25 4.35
C LEU A 170 8.54 -5.43 4.85
N PRO A 171 8.03 -6.23 5.80
CA PRO A 171 8.74 -7.42 6.21
C PRO A 171 8.94 -8.34 4.99
N GLU A 172 10.14 -8.90 4.85
CA GLU A 172 10.43 -9.86 3.77
C GLU A 172 9.58 -11.13 3.86
N GLY A 173 8.93 -11.33 5.01
CA GLY A 173 8.11 -12.49 5.33
C GLY A 173 8.95 -13.72 5.66
N HIS A 174 10.28 -13.61 5.62
CA HIS A 174 11.20 -14.68 5.96
C HIS A 174 12.48 -14.12 6.59
N VAL A 175 13.17 -14.98 7.33
CA VAL A 175 14.48 -14.75 7.92
C VAL A 175 15.41 -15.87 7.48
N HIS A 176 16.56 -15.48 6.94
CA HIS A 176 17.65 -16.39 6.59
C HIS A 176 18.73 -16.36 7.67
N LEU A 177 19.17 -17.54 8.10
CA LEU A 177 20.29 -17.72 9.03
C LEU A 177 21.49 -18.32 8.30
N ASP A 178 22.65 -17.69 8.46
CA ASP A 178 23.93 -18.11 7.86
C ASP A 178 24.62 -19.26 8.63
N HIS A 179 23.90 -19.85 9.58
CA HIS A 179 24.33 -20.96 10.42
C HIS A 179 23.13 -21.83 10.80
N PRO A 180 23.34 -23.11 11.16
CA PRO A 180 22.25 -24.01 11.51
C PRO A 180 21.43 -23.49 12.70
N PHE A 181 20.12 -23.33 12.50
CA PHE A 181 19.19 -22.73 13.46
C PHE A 181 19.27 -23.38 14.86
N TRP A 182 19.41 -24.69 14.90
CA TRP A 182 19.45 -25.46 16.14
C TRP A 182 20.70 -25.19 17.01
N GLN A 183 21.71 -24.47 16.52
CA GLN A 183 22.87 -24.07 17.33
C GLN A 183 22.53 -22.97 18.35
N ASP A 184 21.54 -22.13 18.04
CA ASP A 184 21.11 -21.03 18.92
C ASP A 184 20.07 -21.47 19.96
N VAL A 185 19.56 -22.70 19.86
CA VAL A 185 18.48 -23.22 20.69
C VAL A 185 19.04 -24.10 21.80
N GLU A 186 19.09 -23.57 23.03
CA GLU A 186 19.52 -24.36 24.20
C GLU A 186 18.49 -25.39 24.65
N ASN A 187 17.20 -25.00 24.66
CA ASN A 187 16.09 -25.83 25.10
C ASN A 187 14.95 -25.74 24.08
N VAL A 188 14.43 -26.90 23.68
CA VAL A 188 13.30 -27.02 22.76
C VAL A 188 12.30 -28.03 23.31
N GLU A 189 11.02 -27.67 23.28
CA GLU A 189 9.91 -28.59 23.49
C GLU A 189 9.26 -28.90 22.15
N SER A 190 9.39 -30.14 21.69
CA SER A 190 8.87 -30.58 20.39
C SER A 190 7.62 -31.45 20.58
N TYR A 191 6.56 -31.17 19.82
CA TYR A 191 5.32 -31.93 19.88
C TYR A 191 4.64 -32.03 18.51
N GLN A 192 3.72 -33.00 18.38
CA GLN A 192 2.93 -33.23 17.18
C GLN A 192 1.48 -32.82 17.46
N LYS A 193 0.86 -32.06 16.55
CA LYS A 193 -0.56 -31.72 16.60
C LYS A 193 -1.13 -31.77 15.19
N GLU A 194 -2.21 -32.54 15.00
CA GLU A 194 -2.91 -32.65 13.70
C GLU A 194 -1.99 -33.07 12.54
N GLY A 195 -0.96 -33.88 12.83
CA GLY A 195 0.02 -34.34 11.83
C GLY A 195 1.09 -33.32 11.46
N ARG A 196 1.12 -32.16 12.12
CA ARG A 196 2.14 -31.12 12.00
C ARG A 196 3.09 -31.17 13.19
N THR A 197 4.38 -30.96 12.92
CA THR A 197 5.43 -30.89 13.94
C THR A 197 5.57 -29.44 14.42
N TYR A 198 5.63 -29.26 15.74
CA TYR A 198 5.85 -27.94 16.34
C TYR A 198 7.03 -27.96 17.31
N HIS A 199 7.73 -26.83 17.37
CA HIS A 199 8.84 -26.58 18.29
C HIS A 199 8.59 -25.31 19.08
N LYS A 200 8.54 -25.45 20.40
CA LYS A 200 8.46 -24.32 21.32
C LYS A 200 9.86 -23.99 21.82
N ILE A 201 10.28 -22.75 21.55
CA ILE A 201 11.62 -22.22 21.88
C ILE A 201 11.50 -20.93 22.69
N ALA A 202 12.61 -20.53 23.31
CA ALA A 202 12.70 -19.22 23.97
C ALA A 202 12.66 -18.08 22.94
N ARG A 203 11.89 -17.03 23.25
CA ARG A 203 11.79 -15.84 22.39
C ARG A 203 13.12 -15.11 22.21
N SER A 204 14.07 -15.28 23.13
CA SER A 204 15.41 -14.71 22.99
C SER A 204 16.17 -15.20 21.75
N VAL A 205 15.82 -16.36 21.21
CA VAL A 205 16.40 -16.91 19.97
C VAL A 205 15.91 -16.12 18.75
N LEU A 206 14.62 -15.74 18.74
CA LEU A 206 13.98 -14.98 17.66
C LEU A 206 13.22 -13.78 18.23
N PRO A 207 13.92 -12.72 18.69
CA PRO A 207 13.29 -11.65 19.48
C PRO A 207 12.33 -10.76 18.67
N GLU A 208 12.62 -10.57 17.38
CA GLU A 208 11.89 -9.68 16.47
C GLU A 208 10.98 -10.42 15.47
N THR A 209 10.69 -11.71 15.69
CA THR A 209 9.86 -12.49 14.76
C THR A 209 8.38 -12.11 14.81
N TYR A 210 7.68 -12.33 13.69
CA TYR A 210 6.24 -12.11 13.54
C TYR A 210 5.49 -13.41 13.23
N PRO A 211 4.18 -13.50 13.55
CA PRO A 211 3.36 -14.61 13.07
C PRO A 211 3.41 -14.72 11.54
N ASN A 212 3.44 -15.96 11.04
CA ASN A 212 3.59 -16.32 9.64
C ASN A 212 4.92 -15.94 8.98
N GLU A 213 5.92 -15.51 9.74
CA GLU A 213 7.27 -15.33 9.23
C GLU A 213 7.97 -16.70 9.08
N TYR A 214 8.61 -16.92 7.94
CA TYR A 214 9.37 -18.13 7.67
C TYR A 214 10.80 -18.01 8.19
N ILE A 215 11.38 -19.09 8.66
CA ILE A 215 12.77 -19.17 9.11
C ILE A 215 13.43 -20.33 8.40
N TYR A 216 14.61 -20.12 7.82
CA TYR A 216 15.41 -21.18 7.23
C TYR A 216 16.90 -20.87 7.38
N ASP A 217 17.73 -21.89 7.23
CA ASP A 217 19.18 -21.77 7.33
C ASP A 217 19.92 -22.36 6.11
N ASP A 218 21.24 -22.16 6.10
CA ASP A 218 22.13 -22.66 5.04
C ASP A 218 22.29 -24.19 5.00
N SER A 219 21.82 -24.92 6.02
CA SER A 219 21.89 -26.40 6.01
C SER A 219 21.03 -27.01 4.91
N LYS A 220 19.96 -26.30 4.51
CA LYS A 220 18.89 -26.80 3.63
C LYS A 220 18.19 -28.06 4.14
N ASP A 221 18.29 -28.31 5.45
CA ASP A 221 17.50 -29.35 6.12
C ASP A 221 16.32 -28.71 6.87
N PHE A 222 16.54 -27.53 7.46
CA PHE A 222 15.57 -26.84 8.30
C PHE A 222 14.85 -25.71 7.56
N ALA A 223 13.52 -25.72 7.66
CA ALA A 223 12.68 -24.58 7.36
C ALA A 223 11.42 -24.65 8.22
N ALA A 224 11.03 -23.53 8.81
CA ALA A 224 9.90 -23.44 9.71
C ALA A 224 9.11 -22.15 9.49
N ARG A 225 7.94 -22.07 10.09
CA ARG A 225 7.12 -20.85 10.13
C ARG A 225 6.73 -20.55 11.57
N THR A 226 6.80 -19.27 11.97
CA THR A 226 6.29 -18.82 13.26
C THR A 226 4.77 -18.97 13.31
N SER A 227 4.29 -19.98 14.02
CA SER A 227 2.87 -20.26 14.19
C SER A 227 2.23 -19.37 15.26
N ALA A 228 2.93 -19.15 16.38
CA ALA A 228 2.45 -18.30 17.46
C ALA A 228 3.59 -17.69 18.29
N ILE A 229 3.29 -16.58 18.95
CA ILE A 229 4.19 -15.90 19.91
C ILE A 229 3.45 -15.82 21.25
N GLU A 230 3.97 -16.50 22.27
CA GLU A 230 3.37 -16.64 23.60
C GLU A 230 4.32 -16.08 24.66
N GLY A 231 4.19 -14.79 24.98
CA GLY A 231 5.02 -14.11 25.99
C GLY A 231 6.51 -14.20 25.68
N GLU A 232 7.21 -15.05 26.45
CA GLU A 232 8.65 -15.33 26.35
C GLU A 232 8.98 -16.56 25.50
N SER A 233 7.99 -17.12 24.79
CA SER A 233 8.18 -18.27 23.92
C SER A 233 7.64 -18.05 22.52
N VAL A 234 8.28 -18.70 21.55
CA VAL A 234 7.88 -18.74 20.14
C VAL A 234 7.56 -20.18 19.78
N ILE A 235 6.47 -20.39 19.06
CA ILE A 235 6.06 -21.70 18.53
C ILE A 235 6.32 -21.69 17.03
N LEU A 236 7.22 -22.56 16.59
CA LEU A 236 7.53 -22.78 15.19
C LEU A 236 6.82 -24.04 14.70
N GLU A 237 6.19 -23.96 13.54
CA GLU A 237 5.77 -25.13 12.76
C GLU A 237 6.93 -25.56 11.87
N ASP A 238 7.40 -26.79 12.03
CA ASP A 238 8.47 -27.35 11.19
C ASP A 238 7.88 -27.83 9.87
N LEU A 239 8.34 -27.21 8.79
CA LEU A 239 7.89 -27.46 7.43
C LEU A 239 8.89 -28.34 6.67
N GLY A 240 10.16 -28.35 7.07
CA GLY A 240 11.26 -29.03 6.38
C GLY A 240 11.61 -28.40 5.02
N TYR A 241 12.89 -28.05 4.81
CA TYR A 241 13.31 -27.38 3.58
C TYR A 241 13.04 -28.23 2.33
N ASP A 242 13.41 -29.51 2.36
CA ASP A 242 13.18 -30.44 1.24
C ASP A 242 11.70 -30.68 0.96
N HIS A 243 10.86 -30.73 1.99
CA HIS A 243 9.41 -30.87 1.80
C HIS A 243 8.88 -29.65 1.06
N LEU A 244 9.22 -28.44 1.51
CA LEU A 244 8.84 -27.19 0.86
C LEU A 244 9.27 -27.17 -0.62
N MET A 245 10.52 -27.54 -0.91
CA MET A 245 11.04 -27.51 -2.28
C MET A 245 10.42 -28.57 -3.20
N ASN A 246 9.91 -29.67 -2.66
CA ASN A 246 9.28 -30.74 -3.43
C ASN A 246 7.76 -30.55 -3.61
N GLN A 247 7.21 -29.42 -3.18
CA GLN A 247 5.81 -29.08 -3.43
C GLN A 247 5.53 -28.97 -4.94
N SER A 248 4.29 -29.29 -5.30
CA SER A 248 3.78 -29.12 -6.66
C SER A 248 2.30 -28.77 -6.60
N CYS A 249 1.90 -27.75 -7.35
CA CYS A 249 0.50 -27.40 -7.56
C CYS A 249 0.28 -27.27 -9.04
N TRP A 250 -0.73 -27.97 -9.58
CA TRP A 250 -1.10 -27.89 -10.98
C TRP A 250 0.11 -28.01 -11.94
N GLY A 251 1.03 -28.92 -11.62
CA GLY A 251 2.26 -29.17 -12.41
C GLY A 251 3.38 -28.13 -12.25
N ILE A 252 3.21 -27.13 -11.38
CA ILE A 252 4.22 -26.11 -11.08
C ILE A 252 4.89 -26.42 -9.75
N SER A 253 6.23 -26.48 -9.76
CA SER A 253 7.07 -26.64 -8.58
C SER A 253 7.91 -25.39 -8.32
N PRO A 254 8.25 -25.09 -7.06
CA PRO A 254 9.06 -23.92 -6.72
C PRO A 254 10.50 -24.11 -7.19
N ILE A 255 11.10 -23.08 -7.78
CA ILE A 255 12.51 -23.11 -8.21
C ILE A 255 13.48 -22.58 -7.13
N ASN A 256 12.95 -21.97 -6.07
CA ASN A 256 13.68 -21.50 -4.91
C ASN A 256 12.80 -21.52 -3.66
N ILE A 257 13.42 -21.36 -2.49
CA ILE A 257 12.74 -21.47 -1.21
C ILE A 257 11.69 -20.37 -1.01
N GLN A 258 11.90 -19.15 -1.55
CA GLN A 258 10.93 -18.06 -1.46
C GLN A 258 9.63 -18.38 -2.22
N GLN A 259 9.73 -19.05 -3.38
CA GLN A 259 8.54 -19.55 -4.08
C GLN A 259 7.86 -20.69 -3.32
N ALA A 260 8.62 -21.55 -2.67
CA ALA A 260 8.06 -22.61 -1.82
C ALA A 260 7.30 -22.02 -0.62
N PHE A 261 7.82 -20.97 0.02
CA PHE A 261 7.10 -20.22 1.04
C PHE A 261 5.82 -19.60 0.50
N ALA A 262 5.87 -18.98 -0.69
CA ALA A 262 4.68 -18.43 -1.33
C ALA A 262 3.60 -19.50 -1.58
N MET A 263 3.99 -20.68 -2.08
CA MET A 263 3.09 -21.81 -2.28
C MET A 263 2.49 -22.30 -0.96
N GLN A 264 3.34 -22.54 0.05
CA GLN A 264 2.88 -22.98 1.38
C GLN A 264 1.90 -21.97 1.98
N ALA A 265 2.20 -20.67 1.90
CA ALA A 265 1.33 -19.61 2.41
C ALA A 265 -0.05 -19.58 1.74
N MET A 266 -0.11 -19.79 0.43
CA MET A 266 -1.37 -19.75 -0.34
C MET A 266 -2.21 -21.02 -0.17
N LEU A 267 -1.58 -22.17 0.04
CA LEU A 267 -2.27 -23.45 0.24
C LEU A 267 -2.75 -23.64 1.67
N ASP A 268 -2.13 -22.98 2.65
CA ASP A 268 -2.50 -23.15 4.05
C ASP A 268 -3.92 -22.62 4.34
N PRO A 269 -4.84 -23.44 4.87
CA PRO A 269 -6.17 -22.98 5.31
C PRO A 269 -6.16 -22.01 6.48
N ASP A 270 -5.07 -21.91 7.22
CA ASP A 270 -4.95 -20.99 8.36
C ASP A 270 -4.56 -19.56 7.94
N ILE A 271 -4.25 -19.34 6.65
CA ILE A 271 -3.88 -18.02 6.10
C ILE A 271 -5.00 -17.51 5.18
N ASP A 272 -5.68 -16.44 5.61
CA ASP A 272 -6.75 -15.80 4.84
C ASP A 272 -6.24 -14.89 3.71
N LEU A 273 -5.03 -14.34 3.85
CA LEU A 273 -4.47 -13.36 2.93
C LEU A 273 -2.96 -13.53 2.78
N ALA A 274 -2.52 -13.82 1.56
CA ALA A 274 -1.11 -13.84 1.17
C ALA A 274 -0.78 -12.63 0.28
N VAL A 275 0.23 -11.86 0.65
CA VAL A 275 0.73 -10.72 -0.14
C VAL A 275 2.11 -11.09 -0.70
N LEU A 276 2.20 -11.21 -2.02
CA LEU A 276 3.45 -11.60 -2.70
C LEU A 276 4.15 -10.39 -3.31
N LEU A 277 5.36 -10.11 -2.82
CA LEU A 277 6.26 -9.09 -3.35
C LEU A 277 7.40 -9.75 -4.12
N GLY A 278 7.99 -9.04 -5.07
CA GLY A 278 9.16 -9.51 -5.81
C GLY A 278 9.28 -8.92 -7.20
N ALA A 279 10.46 -9.03 -7.79
CA ALA A 279 10.77 -8.48 -9.11
C ALA A 279 9.83 -9.01 -10.22
N ALA A 280 9.69 -8.26 -11.30
CA ALA A 280 8.98 -8.74 -12.48
C ALA A 280 9.61 -10.05 -13.00
N GLY A 281 8.78 -11.02 -13.39
CA GLY A 281 9.24 -12.33 -13.85
C GLY A 281 9.51 -13.36 -12.73
N SER A 282 9.34 -13.01 -11.44
CA SER A 282 9.58 -13.96 -10.33
C SER A 282 8.52 -15.06 -10.14
N GLY A 283 7.55 -15.19 -11.05
CA GLY A 283 6.53 -16.25 -11.01
C GLY A 283 5.33 -16.01 -10.09
N LYS A 284 5.18 -14.84 -9.46
CA LYS A 284 4.07 -14.55 -8.51
C LYS A 284 2.69 -14.93 -9.04
N THR A 285 2.32 -14.42 -10.21
CA THR A 285 1.01 -14.69 -10.83
C THR A 285 0.87 -16.15 -11.27
N LEU A 286 1.94 -16.74 -11.79
CA LEU A 286 1.97 -18.15 -12.21
C LEU A 286 1.67 -19.07 -11.02
N ILE A 287 2.41 -18.91 -9.92
CA ILE A 287 2.26 -19.74 -8.72
C ILE A 287 0.90 -19.50 -8.06
N ALA A 288 0.46 -18.25 -7.94
CA ALA A 288 -0.85 -17.93 -7.38
C ALA A 288 -2.00 -18.59 -8.17
N LEU A 289 -1.88 -18.60 -9.51
CA LEU A 289 -2.86 -19.26 -10.36
C LEU A 289 -2.81 -20.79 -10.22
N ALA A 290 -1.62 -21.37 -10.15
CA ALA A 290 -1.43 -22.81 -9.95
C ALA A 290 -2.04 -23.29 -8.63
N CYS A 291 -1.74 -22.61 -7.51
CA CYS A 291 -2.34 -22.91 -6.21
C CYS A 291 -3.87 -22.71 -6.22
N ALA A 292 -4.36 -21.67 -6.88
CA ALA A 292 -5.81 -21.43 -6.99
C ALA A 292 -6.53 -22.53 -7.80
N LEU A 293 -5.93 -23.02 -8.89
CA LEU A 293 -6.47 -24.13 -9.68
C LEU A 293 -6.47 -25.43 -8.89
N GLU A 294 -5.38 -25.73 -8.18
CA GLU A 294 -5.28 -26.90 -7.29
C GLU A 294 -6.42 -26.87 -6.25
N MET A 295 -6.57 -25.75 -5.53
CA MET A 295 -7.58 -25.62 -4.47
C MET A 295 -9.03 -25.66 -4.99
N VAL A 296 -9.29 -25.27 -6.23
CA VAL A 296 -10.64 -25.25 -6.82
C VAL A 296 -10.99 -26.55 -7.54
N ILE A 297 -10.06 -27.09 -8.35
CA ILE A 297 -10.32 -28.24 -9.23
C ILE A 297 -10.01 -29.56 -8.53
N GLU A 298 -8.83 -29.70 -7.93
CA GLU A 298 -8.36 -30.96 -7.35
C GLU A 298 -8.85 -31.12 -5.91
N GLU A 299 -8.63 -30.10 -5.06
CA GLU A 299 -9.04 -30.15 -3.65
C GLU A 299 -10.53 -29.86 -3.45
N GLN A 300 -11.18 -29.20 -4.42
CA GLN A 300 -12.58 -28.74 -4.33
C GLN A 300 -12.89 -27.90 -3.06
N ARG A 301 -11.88 -27.20 -2.55
CA ARG A 301 -11.97 -26.38 -1.33
C ARG A 301 -12.69 -25.06 -1.58
N TYR A 302 -12.61 -24.53 -2.79
CA TYR A 302 -13.32 -23.33 -3.23
C TYR A 302 -14.11 -23.56 -4.51
N ASN A 303 -15.19 -22.80 -4.70
CA ASN A 303 -16.11 -23.01 -5.82
C ASN A 303 -15.73 -22.24 -7.10
N LYS A 304 -14.85 -21.24 -6.99
CA LYS A 304 -14.46 -20.38 -8.12
C LYS A 304 -13.21 -19.54 -7.82
N ILE A 305 -12.52 -19.13 -8.89
CA ILE A 305 -11.41 -18.17 -8.84
C ILE A 305 -11.91 -16.79 -9.28
N ILE A 306 -11.60 -15.74 -8.50
CA ILE A 306 -11.87 -14.36 -8.91
C ILE A 306 -10.53 -13.67 -9.16
N VAL A 307 -10.32 -13.23 -10.39
CA VAL A 307 -9.15 -12.42 -10.76
C VAL A 307 -9.60 -10.97 -10.87
N THR A 308 -8.89 -10.10 -10.16
CA THR A 308 -9.14 -8.66 -10.18
C THR A 308 -7.87 -7.87 -10.41
N ARG A 309 -8.02 -6.68 -10.97
CA ARG A 309 -6.94 -5.71 -11.19
C ARG A 309 -7.46 -4.32 -10.88
N SER A 310 -6.68 -3.54 -10.13
CA SER A 310 -6.92 -2.11 -10.01
C SER A 310 -6.64 -1.47 -11.37
N THR A 311 -7.69 -1.09 -12.08
CA THR A 311 -7.56 -0.28 -13.29
C THR A 311 -7.34 1.17 -12.87
N PRO A 312 -6.35 1.89 -13.43
CA PRO A 312 -6.32 3.34 -13.29
C PRO A 312 -7.68 3.88 -13.75
N PRO A 313 -8.26 4.89 -13.09
CA PRO A 313 -9.44 5.57 -13.59
C PRO A 313 -9.03 6.30 -14.88
N VAL A 314 -9.07 5.58 -15.99
CA VAL A 314 -9.02 6.17 -17.32
C VAL A 314 -10.37 6.84 -17.50
N ALA A 315 -10.46 8.08 -17.04
CA ALA A 315 -11.49 9.08 -17.30
C ALA A 315 -12.95 8.59 -17.36
N GLU A 316 -13.73 8.98 -16.34
CA GLU A 316 -15.17 8.69 -16.22
C GLU A 316 -15.49 7.19 -16.28
N ASP A 317 -16.73 6.81 -15.96
CA ASP A 317 -17.19 5.42 -15.98
C ASP A 317 -16.64 4.67 -17.20
N ILE A 318 -16.35 3.38 -17.06
CA ILE A 318 -15.94 2.45 -18.13
C ILE A 318 -17.03 2.40 -19.23
N GLY A 319 -17.11 3.47 -20.00
CA GLY A 319 -18.29 3.91 -20.73
C GLY A 319 -17.96 4.35 -22.15
N PHE A 320 -16.76 4.02 -22.64
CA PHE A 320 -16.37 4.30 -24.02
C PHE A 320 -16.01 3.07 -24.86
N LEU A 321 -15.80 1.90 -24.25
CA LEU A 321 -15.68 0.64 -24.99
C LEU A 321 -17.06 -0.02 -25.10
N PRO A 322 -17.58 -0.32 -26.31
CA PRO A 322 -18.74 -1.19 -26.46
C PRO A 322 -18.37 -2.62 -26.04
N GLY A 323 -19.25 -3.29 -25.30
CA GLY A 323 -19.04 -4.67 -24.85
C GLY A 323 -19.40 -4.92 -23.38
N THR A 324 -19.36 -6.19 -22.96
CA THR A 324 -19.56 -6.62 -21.56
C THR A 324 -18.39 -6.18 -20.66
N GLU A 325 -18.54 -6.20 -19.34
CA GLU A 325 -17.42 -5.94 -18.41
C GLU A 325 -16.23 -6.86 -18.72
N GLU A 326 -16.52 -8.13 -18.99
CA GLU A 326 -15.54 -9.16 -19.34
C GLU A 326 -14.76 -8.81 -20.62
N GLU A 327 -15.44 -8.43 -21.71
CA GLU A 327 -14.80 -8.02 -22.97
C GLU A 327 -13.87 -6.81 -22.82
N LYS A 328 -14.18 -5.92 -21.86
CA LYS A 328 -13.35 -4.74 -21.55
C LYS A 328 -12.13 -5.10 -20.71
N MET A 329 -12.24 -6.15 -19.89
CA MET A 329 -11.13 -6.63 -19.07
C MET A 329 -10.17 -7.53 -19.86
N THR A 330 -10.61 -8.18 -20.96
CA THR A 330 -9.82 -9.12 -21.78
C THR A 330 -8.36 -8.69 -22.06
N PRO A 331 -8.06 -7.44 -22.52
CA PRO A 331 -6.67 -7.05 -22.78
C PRO A 331 -5.77 -7.08 -21.55
N TRP A 332 -6.34 -6.85 -20.36
CA TRP A 332 -5.62 -6.80 -19.08
C TRP A 332 -5.37 -8.20 -18.50
N LEU A 333 -5.99 -9.22 -19.08
CA LEU A 333 -6.01 -10.60 -18.62
C LEU A 333 -5.17 -11.53 -19.50
N SER A 334 -4.54 -11.00 -20.56
CA SER A 334 -3.61 -11.76 -21.41
C SER A 334 -2.58 -12.51 -20.58
N ALA A 335 -1.99 -11.87 -19.58
CA ALA A 335 -1.00 -12.50 -18.71
C ALA A 335 -1.54 -13.71 -17.90
N ILE A 336 -2.85 -13.76 -17.62
CA ILE A 336 -3.46 -14.93 -16.98
C ILE A 336 -3.62 -16.04 -18.00
N ASN A 337 -4.12 -15.72 -19.20
CA ASN A 337 -4.26 -16.69 -20.27
C ASN A 337 -2.91 -17.29 -20.68
N ASP A 338 -1.86 -16.46 -20.79
CA ASP A 338 -0.50 -16.90 -21.11
C ASP A 338 0.05 -17.87 -20.04
N ASN A 339 -0.25 -17.63 -18.75
CA ASN A 339 0.14 -18.55 -17.67
C ASN A 339 -0.65 -19.88 -17.74
N LEU A 340 -1.94 -19.85 -18.06
CA LEU A 340 -2.72 -21.08 -18.25
C LEU A 340 -2.19 -21.88 -19.44
N GLU A 341 -1.89 -21.21 -20.56
CA GLU A 341 -1.30 -21.86 -21.73
C GLU A 341 0.04 -22.50 -21.38
N ALA A 342 0.90 -21.81 -20.62
CA ALA A 342 2.18 -22.36 -20.16
C ALA A 342 2.02 -23.60 -19.27
N MET A 343 1.03 -23.62 -18.36
CA MET A 343 0.76 -24.78 -17.50
C MET A 343 0.27 -26.01 -18.28
N HIS A 344 -0.42 -25.78 -19.40
CA HIS A 344 -1.07 -26.81 -20.21
C HIS A 344 -0.32 -27.11 -21.53
N GLU A 345 0.87 -26.55 -21.73
CA GLU A 345 1.63 -26.66 -22.98
C GLU A 345 2.00 -28.12 -23.31
N ALA A 346 2.28 -28.93 -22.28
CA ALA A 346 2.66 -30.33 -22.42
C ALA A 346 1.48 -31.29 -22.63
N ASP A 347 0.23 -30.80 -22.56
CA ASP A 347 -0.95 -31.64 -22.74
C ASP A 347 -1.13 -32.05 -24.21
N GLU A 348 -1.78 -33.21 -24.46
CA GLU A 348 -2.06 -33.68 -25.82
C GLU A 348 -2.91 -32.66 -26.63
N ARG A 349 -3.74 -31.88 -25.94
CA ARG A 349 -4.61 -30.84 -26.53
C ARG A 349 -4.58 -29.58 -25.67
N PRO A 350 -3.53 -28.74 -25.76
CA PRO A 350 -3.33 -27.60 -24.87
C PRO A 350 -4.53 -26.63 -24.85
N GLN A 351 -5.03 -26.24 -26.03
CA GLN A 351 -6.17 -25.32 -26.15
C GLN A 351 -7.45 -25.84 -25.49
N SER A 352 -7.70 -27.15 -25.60
CA SER A 352 -8.86 -27.77 -24.97
C SER A 352 -8.70 -27.87 -23.45
N SER A 353 -7.48 -28.12 -22.99
CA SER A 353 -7.15 -28.22 -21.56
C SER A 353 -7.29 -26.87 -20.85
N VAL A 354 -6.75 -25.80 -21.44
CA VAL A 354 -6.91 -24.42 -20.94
C VAL A 354 -8.39 -24.05 -20.85
N LYS A 355 -9.17 -24.31 -21.91
CA LYS A 355 -10.61 -24.02 -21.91
C LYS A 355 -11.34 -24.80 -20.81
N TYR A 356 -11.01 -26.08 -20.64
CA TYR A 356 -11.56 -26.90 -19.57
C TYR A 356 -11.22 -26.35 -18.18
N ALA A 357 -9.96 -25.94 -17.95
CA ALA A 357 -9.53 -25.37 -16.68
C ALA A 357 -10.30 -24.08 -16.35
N ILE A 358 -10.46 -23.17 -17.31
CA ILE A 358 -11.22 -21.93 -17.14
C ILE A 358 -12.69 -22.22 -16.81
N GLU A 359 -13.34 -23.11 -17.57
CA GLU A 359 -14.75 -23.45 -17.37
C GLU A 359 -14.98 -24.18 -16.04
N LYS A 360 -14.13 -25.15 -15.70
CA LYS A 360 -14.26 -25.96 -14.49
C LYS A 360 -13.92 -25.17 -13.22
N ALA A 361 -12.87 -24.35 -13.25
CA ALA A 361 -12.50 -23.48 -12.13
C ALA A 361 -13.41 -22.24 -12.01
N ASN A 362 -14.33 -22.03 -12.96
CA ASN A 362 -15.23 -20.88 -12.99
C ASN A 362 -14.46 -19.57 -12.76
N ILE A 363 -13.41 -19.35 -13.56
CA ILE A 363 -12.55 -18.18 -13.40
C ILE A 363 -13.34 -16.94 -13.82
N GLN A 364 -13.55 -16.02 -12.88
CA GLN A 364 -14.29 -14.78 -13.10
C GLN A 364 -13.35 -13.59 -13.05
N PHE A 365 -13.50 -12.72 -14.02
CA PHE A 365 -12.76 -11.46 -14.07
C PHE A 365 -13.65 -10.33 -13.59
N LYS A 366 -13.21 -9.64 -12.54
CA LYS A 366 -13.97 -8.56 -11.91
C LYS A 366 -13.12 -7.32 -11.72
N SER A 367 -13.69 -6.16 -12.01
CA SER A 367 -13.09 -4.90 -11.60
C SER A 367 -13.19 -4.73 -10.08
N LEU A 368 -12.15 -4.16 -9.47
CA LEU A 368 -12.11 -3.83 -8.04
C LEU A 368 -13.08 -2.68 -7.67
N ASN A 369 -13.54 -1.92 -8.67
CA ASN A 369 -14.33 -0.70 -8.51
C ASN A 369 -15.85 -0.90 -8.72
N PHE A 370 -16.33 -2.15 -8.85
CA PHE A 370 -17.73 -2.48 -9.14
C PHE A 370 -18.41 -3.30 -8.04
#